data_AF-A0A7N0ZZA8-F1
#
_entry.id   AF-A0A7N0ZZA8-F1
#
_cell.length_a   1.000
_cell.length_b   1.000
_cell.length_c   1.000
_cell.angle_alpha   90.00
_cell.angle_beta   90.00
_cell.angle_gamma   90.00
#
_symmetry.space_group_name_H-M   'P 1'
#
loop_
_entity.id
_entity.type
_entity.pdbx_description
1 polymer ?
#
loop_
_entity_poly.entity_id
_entity_poly.type
_entity_poly.pdbx_seq_one_letter_code
_entity_poly.pdbx_strand_id
1 'polypeptide(L)'
;MPSFNEEPLLAPNPDRFCMFPIQYPEIWEMYKKAEASFWTAEEVDLSQDRRHWDSLTYDEQHFIKHVLAFFAASDGIVLENLAGRFMKEVQVSEARAFYGFQIAIENIHSEMYSLLLETYIKDGAEKNRLFHAIETIPCVARKADWALQWIDGSESFAERIVAFACVEGIFFSGSFCSISAGSCRG
;
A
#
# COMPACT_ATOMS: atom_id res chain seq x y z
N MET A 1 -6.62 -30.02 30.84
CA MET A 1 -7.06 -29.74 29.46
C MET A 1 -5.97 -28.91 28.82
N PRO A 2 -5.47 -29.24 27.63
CA PRO A 2 -4.52 -28.38 26.95
C PRO A 2 -5.22 -27.04 26.66
N SER A 3 -4.63 -25.94 27.10
CA SER A 3 -5.08 -24.58 26.79
C SER A 3 -5.10 -24.39 25.28
N PHE A 4 -6.02 -23.55 24.78
CA PHE A 4 -6.05 -23.13 23.38
C PHE A 4 -4.62 -22.87 22.87
N ASN A 5 -4.27 -23.55 21.79
CA ASN A 5 -3.01 -23.42 21.07
C ASN A 5 -2.61 -21.94 20.96
N GLU A 6 -1.44 -21.58 21.45
CA GLU A 6 -0.86 -20.26 21.15
C GLU A 6 -0.71 -20.13 19.62
N GLU A 7 -1.20 -19.03 19.06
CA GLU A 7 -1.10 -18.75 17.62
C GLU A 7 0.37 -18.72 17.19
N PRO A 8 0.87 -19.68 16.37
CA PRO A 8 2.31 -19.84 16.12
C PRO A 8 2.96 -18.60 15.48
N LEU A 9 2.19 -17.81 14.72
CA LEU A 9 2.67 -16.58 14.10
C LEU A 9 2.95 -15.46 15.12
N LEU A 10 2.27 -15.49 16.27
CA LEU A 10 2.26 -14.44 17.28
C LEU A 10 2.97 -14.85 18.58
N ALA A 11 3.14 -16.15 18.80
CA ALA A 11 3.80 -16.70 19.97
C ALA A 11 5.26 -16.21 20.07
N PRO A 12 5.77 -15.87 21.26
CA PRO A 12 7.16 -15.43 21.44
C PRO A 12 8.15 -16.45 20.87
N ASN A 13 8.97 -16.00 19.92
CA ASN A 13 9.97 -16.84 19.26
C ASN A 13 11.39 -16.34 19.59
N PRO A 14 12.21 -17.08 20.37
CA PRO A 14 13.58 -16.68 20.69
C PRO A 14 14.49 -16.66 19.46
N ASP A 15 14.17 -17.45 18.43
CA ASP A 15 14.93 -17.56 17.18
C ASP A 15 14.49 -16.56 16.11
N ARG A 16 13.58 -15.62 16.43
CA ARG A 16 13.04 -14.62 15.48
C ARG A 16 14.09 -13.74 14.80
N PHE A 17 15.31 -13.69 15.34
CA PHE A 17 16.43 -12.92 14.80
C PHE A 17 17.32 -13.73 13.85
N CYS A 18 17.09 -15.04 13.75
CA CYS A 18 17.79 -15.95 12.84
C CYS A 18 16.87 -16.29 11.66
N MET A 19 17.39 -16.15 10.44
CA MET A 19 16.59 -16.48 9.24
C MET A 19 16.57 -18.00 8.95
N PHE A 20 17.63 -18.71 9.33
CA PHE A 20 17.76 -20.14 9.07
C PHE A 20 17.78 -20.95 10.36
N PRO A 21 17.25 -22.19 10.36
CA PRO A 21 16.59 -22.86 9.23
C PRO A 21 15.15 -22.35 8.99
N ILE A 22 14.74 -22.30 7.72
CA ILE A 22 13.38 -21.91 7.30
C ILE A 22 12.37 -22.90 7.88
N GLN A 23 11.37 -22.38 8.60
CA GLN A 23 10.28 -23.12 9.23
C GLN A 23 9.01 -23.11 8.37
N TYR A 24 8.76 -22.02 7.64
CA TYR A 24 7.57 -21.84 6.80
C TYR A 24 7.96 -21.60 5.33
N PRO A 25 8.20 -22.68 4.55
CA PRO A 25 8.62 -22.58 3.15
C PRO A 25 7.65 -21.77 2.29
N GLU A 26 6.34 -21.90 2.50
CA GLU A 26 5.32 -21.18 1.71
C GLU A 26 5.41 -19.66 1.90
N ILE A 27 5.63 -19.20 3.15
CA ILE A 27 5.82 -17.77 3.46
C ILE A 27 7.14 -17.28 2.85
N TRP A 28 8.20 -18.08 2.96
CA TRP A 28 9.49 -17.78 2.37
C TRP A 28 9.42 -17.65 0.84
N GLU A 29 8.66 -18.54 0.17
CA GLU A 29 8.42 -18.45 -1.26
C GLU A 29 7.69 -17.16 -1.64
N MET A 30 6.71 -16.71 -0.85
CA MET A 30 6.06 -15.41 -1.09
C MET A 30 7.04 -14.26 -0.94
N TYR A 31 7.92 -14.29 0.07
CA TYR A 31 8.99 -13.29 0.21
C TYR A 31 9.90 -13.28 -1.02
N LYS A 32 10.33 -14.45 -1.51
CA LYS A 32 11.17 -14.55 -2.70
C LYS A 32 10.48 -14.08 -3.98
N LYS A 33 9.16 -14.28 -4.10
CA LYS A 33 8.39 -13.72 -5.22
C LYS A 33 8.31 -12.20 -5.16
N ALA A 34 8.11 -11.63 -3.97
CA ALA A 34 8.13 -10.19 -3.76
C ALA A 34 9.51 -9.61 -4.08
N GLU A 35 10.57 -10.20 -3.53
CA GLU A 35 11.97 -9.81 -3.78
C GLU A 35 12.33 -9.84 -5.27
N ALA A 36 11.88 -10.87 -6.01
CA ALA A 36 12.11 -10.98 -7.45
C ALA A 36 11.34 -9.95 -8.30
N SER A 37 10.38 -9.24 -7.68
CA SER A 37 9.54 -8.24 -8.33
C SER A 37 9.93 -6.81 -7.93
N PHE A 38 11.15 -6.63 -7.38
CA PHE A 38 11.69 -5.32 -7.06
C PHE A 38 11.77 -4.42 -8.30
N TRP A 39 11.48 -3.14 -8.10
CA TRP A 39 11.60 -2.08 -9.11
C TRP A 39 11.85 -0.75 -8.39
N THR A 40 12.35 0.27 -9.10
CA THR A 40 12.48 1.64 -8.57
C THR A 40 11.69 2.66 -9.39
N ALA A 41 11.33 3.79 -8.78
CA ALA A 41 10.54 4.83 -9.44
C ALA A 41 11.23 5.39 -10.70
N GLU A 42 12.57 5.40 -10.73
CA GLU A 42 13.37 5.85 -11.87
C GLU A 42 13.27 4.93 -13.10
N GLU A 43 12.82 3.68 -12.94
CA GLU A 43 12.58 2.77 -14.07
C GLU A 43 11.36 3.19 -14.90
N VAL A 44 10.51 4.09 -14.37
CA VAL A 44 9.29 4.57 -15.04
C VAL A 44 9.57 5.88 -15.78
N ASP A 45 9.60 5.83 -17.12
CA ASP A 45 9.77 7.01 -17.97
C ASP A 45 8.47 7.81 -18.10
N LEU A 46 8.42 8.99 -17.48
CA LEU A 46 7.29 9.92 -17.54
C LEU A 46 7.44 11.03 -18.62
N SER A 47 8.46 10.94 -19.47
CA SER A 47 8.82 12.03 -20.41
C SER A 47 7.71 12.36 -21.42
N GLN A 48 6.88 11.37 -21.76
CA GLN A 48 5.78 11.52 -22.73
C GLN A 48 4.43 11.81 -22.07
N ASP A 49 4.27 11.45 -20.79
CA ASP A 49 3.00 11.46 -20.09
C ASP A 49 2.40 12.87 -20.00
N ARG A 50 3.23 13.91 -19.98
CA ARG A 50 2.75 15.30 -20.05
C ARG A 50 1.90 15.57 -21.29
N ARG A 51 2.30 15.05 -22.44
CA ARG A 51 1.55 15.23 -23.70
C ARG A 51 0.24 14.48 -23.67
N HIS A 52 0.24 13.26 -23.14
CA HIS A 52 -0.98 12.48 -22.97
C HIS A 52 -1.93 13.17 -21.98
N TRP A 53 -1.41 13.64 -20.86
CA TRP A 53 -2.18 14.39 -19.86
C TRP A 53 -2.90 15.58 -20.46
N ASP A 54 -2.19 16.41 -21.23
CA ASP A 54 -2.75 17.62 -21.85
C ASP A 54 -3.78 17.27 -22.96
N SER A 55 -3.83 16.02 -23.44
CA SER A 55 -4.82 15.54 -24.43
C SER A 55 -6.11 14.99 -23.83
N LEU A 56 -6.12 14.70 -22.52
CA LEU A 56 -7.28 14.16 -21.82
C LEU A 56 -8.39 15.20 -21.66
N THR A 57 -9.63 14.72 -21.58
CA THR A 57 -10.77 15.55 -21.21
C THR A 57 -10.69 16.02 -19.76
N TYR A 58 -11.42 17.07 -19.43
CA TYR A 58 -11.49 17.57 -18.05
C TYR A 58 -11.95 16.47 -17.07
N ASP A 59 -12.96 15.67 -17.47
CA ASP A 59 -13.51 14.62 -16.60
C ASP A 59 -12.50 13.48 -16.38
N GLU A 60 -11.73 13.10 -17.40
CA GLU A 60 -10.64 12.11 -17.28
C GLU A 60 -9.52 12.62 -16.37
N GLN A 61 -9.09 13.87 -16.57
CA GLN A 61 -8.10 14.50 -15.68
C GLN A 61 -8.62 14.59 -14.24
N HIS A 62 -9.88 14.99 -14.06
CA HIS A 62 -10.51 15.06 -12.73
C HIS A 62 -10.51 13.70 -12.05
N PHE A 63 -10.88 12.65 -12.77
CA PHE A 63 -10.88 11.27 -12.27
C PHE A 63 -9.47 10.82 -11.86
N ILE A 64 -8.48 10.96 -12.75
CA ILE A 64 -7.10 10.53 -12.47
C ILE A 64 -6.51 11.29 -11.28
N LYS A 65 -6.74 12.61 -11.17
CA LYS A 65 -6.31 13.41 -10.02
C LYS A 65 -6.79 12.83 -8.70
N HIS A 66 -8.07 12.49 -8.62
CA HIS A 66 -8.66 11.98 -7.37
C HIS A 66 -8.20 10.56 -7.06
N VAL A 67 -7.95 9.73 -8.08
CA VAL A 67 -7.35 8.40 -7.90
C VAL A 67 -5.92 8.50 -7.37
N LEU A 68 -5.08 9.33 -7.98
CA LEU A 68 -3.69 9.53 -7.53
C LEU A 68 -3.63 10.13 -6.12
N ALA A 69 -4.51 11.07 -5.81
CA ALA A 69 -4.61 11.66 -4.49
C ALA A 69 -5.05 10.64 -3.41
N PHE A 70 -5.94 9.71 -3.77
CA PHE A 70 -6.28 8.58 -2.90
C PHE A 70 -5.07 7.67 -2.65
N PHE A 71 -4.33 7.31 -3.70
CA PHE A 71 -3.18 6.41 -3.58
C PHE A 71 -2.04 7.02 -2.76
N ALA A 72 -1.64 8.26 -3.08
CA ALA A 72 -0.57 8.97 -2.36
C ALA A 72 -0.84 9.07 -0.85
N ALA A 73 -2.11 9.17 -0.45
CA ALA A 73 -2.51 9.17 0.95
C ALA A 73 -2.60 7.77 1.57
N SER A 74 -3.02 6.77 0.80
CA SER A 74 -3.34 5.42 1.33
C SER A 74 -2.10 4.61 1.65
N ASP A 75 -1.03 4.71 0.86
CA ASP A 75 0.20 3.95 1.09
C ASP A 75 0.86 4.33 2.42
N GLY A 76 0.74 5.60 2.84
CA GLY A 76 1.18 6.05 4.16
C GLY A 76 0.43 5.37 5.32
N ILE A 77 -0.88 5.15 5.16
CA ILE A 77 -1.72 4.45 6.15
C ILE A 77 -1.35 2.97 6.23
N VAL A 78 -1.13 2.33 5.07
CA VAL A 78 -0.67 0.93 5.01
C VAL A 78 0.69 0.80 5.69
N LEU A 79 1.63 1.70 5.39
CA LEU A 79 2.97 1.73 6.00
C LEU A 79 2.90 1.83 7.52
N GLU A 80 2.03 2.68 8.05
CA GLU A 80 1.84 2.87 9.50
C GLU A 80 1.31 1.59 10.16
N ASN A 81 0.39 0.86 9.54
CA ASN A 81 -0.06 -0.43 10.04
C ASN A 81 1.06 -1.49 9.99
N LEU A 82 1.75 -1.62 8.85
CA LEU A 82 2.78 -2.64 8.69
C LEU A 82 3.91 -2.46 9.71
N ALA A 83 4.44 -1.24 9.86
CA ALA A 83 5.54 -0.95 10.77
C ALA A 83 5.08 -0.81 12.24
N GLY A 84 3.92 -0.20 12.46
CA GLY A 84 3.39 0.11 13.78
C GLY A 84 2.76 -1.08 14.50
N ARG A 85 2.17 -2.02 13.75
CA ARG A 85 1.39 -3.17 14.24
C ARG A 85 1.94 -4.51 13.77
N PHE A 86 1.75 -4.87 12.49
CA PHE A 86 1.97 -6.25 12.02
C PHE A 86 3.41 -6.72 12.22
N MET A 87 4.39 -5.88 11.93
CA MET A 87 5.80 -6.18 12.20
C MET A 87 6.14 -6.32 13.68
N LYS A 88 5.36 -5.77 14.61
CA LYS A 88 5.59 -5.94 16.05
C LYS A 88 4.95 -7.22 16.57
N GLU A 89 3.77 -7.54 16.06
CA GLU A 89 2.97 -8.70 16.48
C GLU A 89 3.55 -10.02 15.94
N VAL A 90 3.92 -10.06 14.66
CA VAL A 90 4.41 -11.29 14.02
C VAL A 90 5.85 -11.63 14.45
N GLN A 91 6.04 -12.85 14.95
CA GLN A 91 7.29 -13.35 15.49
C GLN A 91 8.06 -14.28 14.53
N VAL A 92 7.42 -14.72 13.44
CA VAL A 92 8.03 -15.59 12.42
C VAL A 92 8.95 -14.79 11.49
N SER A 93 10.21 -15.22 11.35
CA SER A 93 11.25 -14.45 10.65
C SER A 93 10.98 -14.32 9.15
N GLU A 94 10.43 -15.35 8.50
CA GLU A 94 10.06 -15.33 7.09
C GLU A 94 8.94 -14.34 6.79
N ALA A 95 7.93 -14.26 7.66
CA ALA A 95 6.84 -13.30 7.53
C ALA A 95 7.33 -11.86 7.78
N ARG A 96 8.26 -11.69 8.72
CA ARG A 96 8.92 -10.39 8.95
C ARG A 96 9.78 -9.96 7.77
N ALA A 97 10.44 -10.90 7.08
CA ALA A 97 11.17 -10.62 5.85
C ALA A 97 10.21 -10.14 4.74
N PHE A 98 9.06 -10.83 4.58
CA PHE A 98 8.01 -10.40 3.66
C PHE A 98 7.53 -8.98 3.98
N TYR A 99 7.13 -8.69 5.23
CA TYR A 99 6.65 -7.36 5.62
C TYR A 99 7.73 -6.28 5.50
N GLY A 100 8.99 -6.60 5.81
CA GLY A 100 10.09 -5.66 5.63
C GLY A 100 10.26 -5.25 4.17
N PHE A 101 10.12 -6.22 3.25
CA PHE A 101 10.15 -5.95 1.81
C PHE A 101 8.89 -5.20 1.33
N GLN A 102 7.71 -5.57 1.84
CA GLN A 102 6.47 -4.86 1.55
C GLN A 102 6.58 -3.38 1.94
N ILE A 103 7.08 -3.08 3.14
CA ILE A 103 7.33 -1.70 3.59
C ILE A 103 8.26 -0.94 2.64
N ALA A 104 9.30 -1.58 2.11
CA ALA A 104 10.19 -0.95 1.14
C ALA A 104 9.44 -0.61 -0.16
N ILE A 105 8.63 -1.55 -0.66
CA ILE A 105 7.81 -1.34 -1.87
C ILE A 105 6.72 -0.29 -1.66
N GLU A 106 6.06 -0.21 -0.51
CA GLU A 106 5.07 0.85 -0.25
C GLU A 106 5.69 2.25 -0.26
N ASN A 107 6.95 2.40 0.17
CA ASN A 107 7.66 3.68 0.03
C ASN A 107 7.92 4.04 -1.44
N ILE A 108 8.26 3.04 -2.26
CA ILE A 108 8.44 3.23 -3.71
C ILE A 108 7.10 3.57 -4.39
N HIS A 109 6.00 2.93 -3.97
CA HIS A 109 4.65 3.29 -4.43
C HIS A 109 4.31 4.74 -4.09
N SER A 110 4.52 5.14 -2.83
CA SER A 110 4.28 6.52 -2.37
C SER A 110 5.11 7.54 -3.14
N GLU A 111 6.37 7.23 -3.45
CA GLU A 111 7.23 8.06 -4.31
C GLU A 111 6.66 8.17 -5.73
N MET A 112 6.32 7.03 -6.34
CA MET A 112 5.79 6.98 -7.70
C MET A 112 4.50 7.82 -7.85
N TYR A 113 3.55 7.69 -6.93
CA TYR A 113 2.32 8.48 -6.97
C TYR A 113 2.58 9.97 -6.76
N SER A 114 3.55 10.32 -5.92
CA SER A 114 3.97 11.71 -5.72
C SER A 114 4.61 12.29 -6.99
N LEU A 115 5.46 11.53 -7.68
CA LEU A 115 6.06 11.92 -8.97
C LEU A 115 5.00 12.10 -10.06
N LEU A 116 3.97 11.26 -10.11
CA LEU A 116 2.85 11.40 -11.04
C LEU A 116 2.07 12.70 -10.77
N LEU A 117 1.75 12.99 -9.51
CA LEU A 117 1.09 14.24 -9.13
C LEU A 117 1.94 15.47 -9.46
N GLU A 118 3.25 15.41 -9.19
CA GLU A 118 4.21 16.45 -9.56
C GLU A 118 4.25 16.71 -11.08
N THR A 119 4.20 15.64 -11.87
CA THR A 119 4.29 15.70 -13.34
C THR A 119 3.01 16.27 -13.98
N TYR A 120 1.84 15.89 -13.46
CA TYR A 120 0.55 16.25 -14.04
C TYR A 120 0.05 17.61 -13.55
N ILE A 121 0.27 17.94 -12.27
CA ILE A 121 -0.36 19.07 -11.60
C ILE A 121 0.62 20.23 -11.46
N LYS A 122 0.45 21.24 -12.32
CA LYS A 122 1.27 22.47 -12.31
C LYS A 122 0.85 23.47 -11.23
N ASP A 123 -0.45 23.54 -10.95
CA ASP A 123 -0.98 24.48 -9.98
C ASP A 123 -0.60 24.06 -8.55
N GLY A 124 0.13 24.92 -7.85
CA GLY A 124 0.64 24.62 -6.52
C GLY A 124 -0.47 24.48 -5.47
N ALA A 125 -1.58 25.21 -5.63
CA ALA A 125 -2.71 25.13 -4.70
C ALA A 125 -3.48 23.81 -4.88
N GLU A 126 -3.79 23.43 -6.11
CA GLU A 126 -4.41 22.14 -6.43
C GLU A 126 -3.54 20.97 -5.99
N LYS A 127 -2.23 21.05 -6.26
CA LYS A 127 -1.27 20.04 -5.81
C LYS A 127 -1.27 19.87 -4.29
N ASN A 128 -1.20 20.99 -3.55
CA ASN A 128 -1.24 20.96 -2.09
C ASN A 128 -2.54 20.31 -1.59
N ARG A 129 -3.68 20.66 -2.19
CA ARG A 129 -4.97 20.04 -1.89
C ARG A 129 -4.92 18.52 -2.12
N LEU A 130 -4.39 18.05 -3.24
CA LEU A 130 -4.32 16.62 -3.58
C LEU A 130 -3.38 15.83 -2.66
N PHE A 131 -2.25 16.40 -2.22
CA PHE A 131 -1.38 15.75 -1.23
C PHE A 131 -2.04 15.65 0.15
N HIS A 132 -2.94 16.58 0.49
CA HIS A 132 -3.72 16.56 1.74
C HIS A 132 -5.12 15.98 1.52
N ALA A 133 -5.26 14.99 0.62
CA ALA A 133 -6.56 14.48 0.21
C ALA A 133 -7.39 13.85 1.33
N ILE A 134 -6.74 13.33 2.39
CA ILE A 134 -7.43 12.84 3.59
C ILE A 134 -8.27 13.96 4.22
N GLU A 135 -7.75 15.19 4.25
CA GLU A 135 -8.44 16.34 4.86
C GLU A 135 -9.33 17.08 3.86
N THR A 136 -8.97 17.06 2.57
CA THR A 136 -9.58 17.93 1.55
C THR A 136 -10.55 17.23 0.59
N ILE A 137 -10.58 15.89 0.57
CA ILE A 137 -11.42 15.10 -0.34
C ILE A 137 -12.28 14.12 0.48
N PRO A 138 -13.59 14.38 0.64
CA PRO A 138 -14.45 13.57 1.53
C PRO A 138 -14.52 12.07 1.23
N CYS A 139 -14.40 11.66 -0.04
CA CYS A 139 -14.39 10.24 -0.38
C CYS A 139 -13.09 9.53 0.02
N VAL A 140 -11.96 10.24 0.00
CA VAL A 140 -10.66 9.76 0.48
C VAL A 140 -10.67 9.72 2.01
N ALA A 141 -11.13 10.80 2.65
CA ALA A 141 -11.28 10.89 4.11
C ALA A 141 -12.01 9.67 4.68
N ARG A 142 -13.19 9.32 4.15
CA ARG A 142 -13.96 8.16 4.65
C ARG A 142 -13.24 6.83 4.51
N LYS A 143 -12.45 6.63 3.44
CA LYS A 143 -11.67 5.40 3.28
C LYS A 143 -10.48 5.38 4.24
N ALA A 144 -9.82 6.52 4.43
CA ALA A 144 -8.73 6.69 5.37
C ALA A 144 -9.21 6.44 6.81
N ASP A 145 -10.31 7.08 7.23
CA ASP A 145 -10.92 6.91 8.55
C ASP A 145 -11.26 5.43 8.82
N TRP A 146 -11.80 4.73 7.82
CA TRP A 146 -12.10 3.31 7.96
C TRP A 146 -10.83 2.47 8.16
N ALA A 147 -9.75 2.74 7.43
CA ALA A 147 -8.49 2.04 7.59
C ALA A 147 -7.83 2.34 8.94
N LEU A 148 -7.80 3.62 9.36
CA LEU A 148 -7.24 4.07 10.64
C LEU A 148 -7.93 3.42 11.84
N GLN A 149 -9.24 3.18 11.77
CA GLN A 149 -9.97 2.46 12.84
C GLN A 149 -9.36 1.08 13.12
N TRP A 150 -8.88 0.37 12.10
CA TRP A 150 -8.21 -0.93 12.28
C TRP A 150 -6.76 -0.80 12.78
N ILE A 151 -6.12 0.34 12.55
CA ILE A 151 -4.76 0.66 13.06
C ILE A 151 -4.79 1.07 14.52
N ASP A 152 -5.88 1.64 15.01
CA ASP A 152 -6.01 2.08 16.41
C ASP A 152 -6.87 1.12 17.26
N GLY A 153 -7.65 0.25 16.61
CA GLY A 153 -8.59 -0.64 17.27
C GLY A 153 -7.98 -1.84 18.01
N SER A 154 -8.73 -2.38 18.96
CA SER A 154 -8.30 -3.47 19.84
C SER A 154 -8.69 -4.86 19.33
N GLU A 155 -9.07 -4.99 18.07
CA GLU A 155 -9.54 -6.23 17.44
C GLU A 155 -8.44 -7.30 17.43
N SER A 156 -8.76 -8.52 17.00
CA SER A 156 -7.75 -9.56 16.86
C SER A 156 -6.84 -9.31 15.66
N PHE A 157 -5.64 -9.93 15.66
CA PHE A 157 -4.76 -9.95 14.49
C PHE A 157 -5.48 -10.52 13.25
N ALA A 158 -6.31 -11.55 13.43
CA ALA A 158 -7.07 -12.19 12.36
C ALA A 158 -8.12 -11.25 11.73
N GLU A 159 -8.81 -10.43 12.53
CA GLU A 159 -9.74 -9.43 11.99
C GLU A 159 -9.00 -8.32 11.26
N ARG A 160 -7.90 -7.83 11.84
CA ARG A 160 -7.09 -6.78 11.22
C ARG A 160 -6.44 -7.22 9.91
N ILE A 161 -5.92 -8.45 9.81
CA ILE A 161 -5.31 -8.91 8.56
C ILE A 161 -6.34 -9.02 7.43
N VAL A 162 -7.58 -9.41 7.75
CA VAL A 162 -8.70 -9.39 6.78
C VAL A 162 -9.06 -7.96 6.40
N ALA A 163 -9.13 -7.05 7.37
CA ALA A 163 -9.40 -5.64 7.10
C ALA A 163 -8.34 -5.01 6.18
N PHE A 164 -7.06 -5.27 6.43
CA PHE A 164 -5.97 -4.78 5.59
C PHE A 164 -5.90 -5.48 4.23
N ALA A 165 -6.29 -6.75 4.13
CA ALA A 165 -6.50 -7.38 2.81
C ALA A 165 -7.63 -6.69 2.01
N CYS A 166 -8.67 -6.18 2.68
CA CYS A 166 -9.70 -5.36 2.04
C CYS A 166 -9.17 -3.97 1.65
N VAL A 167 -8.30 -3.35 2.46
CA VAL A 167 -7.61 -2.10 2.09
C VAL A 167 -6.83 -2.34 0.81
N GLU A 168 -5.84 -3.22 0.83
CA GLU A 168 -4.94 -3.53 -0.31
C GLU A 168 -5.70 -4.01 -1.56
N GLY A 169 -6.64 -4.93 -1.40
CA GLY A 169 -7.33 -5.56 -2.53
C GLY A 169 -8.53 -4.76 -3.01
N ILE A 170 -9.52 -4.55 -2.13
CA ILE A 170 -10.82 -4.00 -2.53
C ILE A 170 -10.72 -2.49 -2.77
N PHE A 171 -10.08 -1.73 -1.87
CA PHE A 171 -10.09 -0.28 -2.00
C PHE A 171 -9.31 0.23 -3.22
N PHE A 172 -8.29 -0.52 -3.67
CA PHE A 172 -7.51 -0.20 -4.86
C PHE A 172 -8.07 -0.83 -6.16
N SER A 173 -8.83 -1.92 -6.08
CA SER A 173 -9.31 -2.67 -7.27
C SER A 173 -10.00 -1.82 -8.33
N GLY A 174 -10.92 -0.94 -7.93
CA GLY A 174 -11.65 -0.07 -8.86
C GLY A 174 -10.74 0.94 -9.56
N SER A 175 -9.76 1.46 -8.85
CA SER A 175 -8.77 2.40 -9.39
C SER A 175 -7.83 1.71 -10.38
N PHE A 176 -7.29 0.53 -10.04
CA PHE A 176 -6.44 -0.24 -10.95
C PHE A 176 -7.19 -0.68 -12.22
N CYS A 177 -8.44 -1.12 -12.08
CA CYS A 177 -9.28 -1.46 -13.23
C CYS A 177 -9.47 -0.26 -14.16
N SER A 178 -9.70 0.93 -13.59
CA SER A 178 -9.93 2.16 -14.37
C SER A 178 -8.66 2.62 -15.09
N ILE A 179 -7.49 2.54 -14.44
CA ILE A 179 -6.20 2.87 -15.06
C ILE A 179 -5.90 1.88 -16.19
N SER A 180 -6.05 0.57 -15.95
CA SER A 180 -5.82 -0.46 -16.96
C SER A 180 -6.73 -0.29 -18.18
N ALA A 181 -8.02 0.01 -17.96
CA ALA A 181 -8.94 0.31 -19.05
C ALA A 181 -8.54 1.55 -19.86
N GLY A 182 -7.96 2.57 -19.20
CA GLY A 182 -7.39 3.74 -19.86
C GLY A 182 -6.19 3.38 -20.74
N SER A 183 -5.27 2.54 -20.24
CA SER A 183 -4.11 2.06 -21.01
C SER A 183 -4.49 1.28 -22.26
N CYS A 184 -5.63 0.59 -22.27
CA CYS A 184 -6.12 -0.13 -23.46
C CYS A 184 -6.72 0.77 -24.55
N ARG A 185 -6.91 2.07 -24.29
CA ARG A 185 -7.42 3.04 -25.28
C ARG A 185 -6.32 3.80 -26.02
N GLY A 186 -5.08 3.71 -25.54
CA GLY A 186 -3.89 4.35 -26.12
C GLY A 186 -3.25 3.53 -27.24
#